data_AF-A0A378IDY1-F1
#
_entry.id   AF-A0A378IDY1-F1
#
_cell.length_a   1.000
_cell.length_b   1.000
_cell.length_c   1.000
_cell.angle_alpha   90.00
_cell.angle_beta   90.00
_cell.angle_gamma   90.00
#
_symmetry.space_group_name_H-M   'P 1'
#
loop_
_entity.id
_entity.type
_entity.pdbx_description
1 polymer ?
#
loop_
_entity_poly.entity_id
_entity_poly.type
_entity_poly.pdbx_seq_one_letter_code
_entity_poly.pdbx_strand_id
1 'polypeptide(L)'
;MIKTIQVPLPWLIDENCRVKAELKYEIKVYEAKLKPLLDSSAPHSKTRLIVEYCQELIRLYEKLSRLIQPGENSSWESCHLFETIYSQCISKIEKYQLKWMQGGTDDYEARIINSLLYYYKNLMALVLDQEPQPKRADSELLAPMLRKIIQAQSVNDWLNAIIHFANRFNDKVNLAKEQFLHLNERDCLGFYQQMSEPACVELINALFFYKTQPTLLYGSCLNPEREITIKNTLCQLHYFIEVIHQTILQNMKQRGYNPIQDYLFHGDELPPGICVEINEMTRDIIKTAIEQCEIPNFLSTNDLIHEGLNDLFRAYKYWFNPNRLIDASMYLRSQLASSVSESADKEFARQMAILYQQLSTEQCIDLYGYFSNKDTRYLMRTLQAGAKGLMIHDMEPLSDAGRNAVICVCKTLEDVMDALLIELQNRHISLAAYPDSSQDTIAKPGSRNLQALRRIVALYSSPVREKNSRLEELFKSLEQLQLSAGL
;
A
#
# COMPACT_ATOMS: atom_id res chain seq x y z
N MET A 1 47.97 13.58 63.23
CA MET A 1 48.14 12.65 62.09
C MET A 1 46.79 12.00 61.81
N ILE A 2 46.07 12.50 60.81
CA ILE A 2 44.92 11.79 60.23
C ILE A 2 45.31 11.56 58.77
N LYS A 3 45.61 10.30 58.44
CA LYS A 3 45.95 9.89 57.08
C LYS A 3 44.68 9.97 56.24
N THR A 4 44.65 10.93 55.33
CA THR A 4 43.71 10.97 54.20
C THR A 4 43.95 9.72 53.36
N ILE A 5 43.00 8.79 53.43
CA ILE A 5 42.92 7.66 52.51
C ILE A 5 42.45 8.25 51.18
N GLN A 6 43.39 8.44 50.25
CA GLN A 6 43.06 8.61 48.84
C GLN A 6 42.46 7.28 48.35
N VAL A 7 41.14 7.25 48.17
CA VAL A 7 40.49 6.24 47.34
C VAL A 7 40.55 6.76 45.90
N PRO A 8 41.29 6.14 44.97
CA PRO A 8 41.17 6.48 43.57
C PRO A 8 39.78 6.03 43.12
N LEU A 9 39.03 6.88 42.42
CA LEU A 9 37.72 6.59 41.81
C LEU A 9 37.94 6.30 40.31
N PRO A 10 38.22 5.06 39.88
CA PRO A 10 38.48 4.72 38.48
C PRO A 10 37.20 4.18 37.80
N TRP A 11 36.05 4.22 38.48
CA TRP A 11 34.81 3.54 38.09
C TRP A 11 33.63 4.48 37.79
N LEU A 12 33.81 5.80 37.91
CA LEU A 12 32.68 6.74 37.82
C LEU A 12 32.39 7.25 36.40
N ILE A 13 33.29 7.05 35.44
CA ILE A 13 33.07 7.41 34.03
C ILE A 13 33.76 6.36 33.17
N ASP A 14 32.98 5.51 32.50
CA ASP A 14 33.50 4.69 31.40
C ASP A 14 34.14 5.65 30.38
N GLU A 15 35.40 5.41 30.03
CA GLU A 15 36.15 6.21 29.07
C GLU A 15 35.36 6.38 27.76
N ASN A 16 34.60 5.35 27.37
CA ASN A 16 33.72 5.41 26.20
C ASN A 16 32.55 6.38 26.41
N CYS A 17 31.96 6.44 27.60
CA CYS A 17 30.92 7.41 27.92
C CYS A 17 31.46 8.85 27.93
N ARG A 18 32.70 9.06 28.40
CA ARG A 18 33.38 10.37 28.34
C ARG A 18 33.57 10.81 26.90
N VAL A 19 34.16 9.96 26.07
CA VAL A 19 34.41 10.25 24.65
C VAL A 19 33.10 10.44 23.89
N LYS A 20 32.04 9.67 24.19
CA LYS A 20 30.69 9.86 23.61
C LYS A 20 30.11 11.23 23.97
N ALA A 21 30.24 11.65 25.23
CA ALA A 21 29.75 12.95 25.70
C ALA A 21 30.52 14.12 25.09
N GLU A 22 31.85 14.02 24.98
CA GLU A 22 32.70 15.01 24.32
C GLU A 22 32.33 15.16 22.84
N LEU A 23 32.16 14.05 22.11
CA LEU A 23 31.72 14.07 20.71
C LEU A 23 30.33 14.70 20.54
N LYS A 24 29.37 14.38 21.43
CA LYS A 24 28.03 15.00 21.41
C LYS A 24 28.09 16.51 21.63
N TYR A 25 28.94 16.95 22.55
CA TYR A 25 29.14 18.37 22.83
C TYR A 25 29.76 19.09 21.62
N GLU A 26 30.80 18.51 21.01
CA GLU A 26 31.43 19.07 19.81
C GLU A 26 30.43 19.17 18.65
N ILE A 27 29.65 18.12 18.40
CA ILE A 27 28.58 18.13 17.39
C ILE A 27 27.62 19.29 17.65
N LYS A 28 27.14 19.47 18.89
CA LYS A 28 26.21 20.56 19.24
C LYS A 28 26.82 21.95 19.01
N VAL A 29 28.11 22.14 19.28
CA VAL A 29 28.81 23.40 19.00
C VAL A 29 28.84 23.70 17.51
N TYR A 30 29.13 22.71 16.66
CA TYR A 30 29.13 22.88 15.22
C TYR A 30 27.73 23.07 14.63
N GLU A 31 26.71 22.37 15.16
CA GLU A 31 25.30 22.58 14.78
C GLU A 31 24.83 24.01 15.10
N ALA A 32 25.18 24.52 16.29
CA ALA A 32 24.83 25.87 16.71
C ALA A 32 25.51 26.95 15.86
N LYS A 33 26.72 26.69 15.36
CA LYS A 33 27.43 27.58 14.43
C LYS A 33 26.89 27.53 13.01
N LEU A 34 26.41 26.36 12.58
CA LEU A 34 25.83 26.15 11.25
C LEU A 34 24.43 26.77 11.13
N LYS A 35 23.57 26.61 12.14
CA LYS A 35 22.17 27.08 12.14
C LYS A 35 21.96 28.54 11.66
N PRO A 36 22.66 29.57 12.21
CA PRO A 36 22.47 30.95 11.76
C PRO A 36 22.95 31.22 10.32
N LEU A 37 23.75 30.33 9.75
CA LEU A 37 24.17 30.41 8.34
C LEU A 37 23.09 29.86 7.41
N LEU A 38 22.36 28.83 7.86
CA LEU A 38 21.25 28.21 7.14
C LEU A 38 19.98 29.10 7.15
N ASP A 39 19.74 29.82 8.25
CA ASP A 39 18.57 30.69 8.43
C ASP A 39 18.68 32.05 7.71
N SER A 40 19.85 32.37 7.11
CA SER A 40 20.06 33.66 6.47
C SER A 40 19.54 33.70 5.03
N SER A 41 18.91 34.81 4.63
CA SER A 41 18.27 35.00 3.32
C SER A 41 19.20 34.98 2.10
N ALA A 42 20.52 34.80 2.28
CA ALA A 42 21.52 34.77 1.21
C ALA A 42 22.58 33.66 1.43
N PRO A 43 22.19 32.37 1.37
CA PRO A 43 23.08 31.23 1.67
C PRO A 43 24.28 31.14 0.70
N HIS A 44 24.13 31.59 -0.55
CA HIS A 44 25.19 31.58 -1.58
C HIS A 44 26.43 32.42 -1.23
N SER A 45 26.29 33.42 -0.35
CA SER A 45 27.43 34.26 0.10
C SER A 45 28.28 33.57 1.20
N LYS A 46 27.77 32.48 1.79
CA LYS A 46 28.35 31.78 2.95
C LYS A 46 28.64 30.30 2.67
N THR A 47 28.51 29.87 1.42
CA THR A 47 28.75 28.50 0.92
C THR A 47 30.00 27.86 1.53
N ARG A 48 31.14 28.57 1.56
CA ARG A 48 32.41 28.06 2.09
C ARG A 48 32.32 27.65 3.56
N LEU A 49 31.69 28.48 4.40
CA LEU A 49 31.53 28.21 5.84
C LEU A 49 30.51 27.11 6.09
N ILE A 50 29.45 27.06 5.29
CA ILE A 50 28.44 25.98 5.36
C ILE A 50 29.09 24.64 5.05
N VAL A 51 29.92 24.56 4.00
CA VAL A 51 30.64 23.35 3.61
C VAL A 51 31.64 22.93 4.68
N GLU A 52 32.43 23.87 5.21
CA GLU A 52 33.40 23.61 6.28
C GLU A 52 32.72 23.00 7.53
N TYR A 53 31.60 23.57 7.96
CA TYR A 53 30.85 23.04 9.09
C TYR A 53 30.14 21.72 8.79
N CYS A 54 29.64 21.51 7.57
CA CYS A 54 29.09 20.21 7.18
C CYS A 54 30.17 19.13 7.16
N GLN A 55 31.38 19.42 6.66
CA GLN A 55 32.51 18.48 6.66
C GLN A 55 32.91 18.07 8.08
N GLU A 56 33.01 19.03 9.00
CA GLU A 56 33.32 18.74 10.40
C GLU A 56 32.20 17.95 11.09
N LEU A 57 30.93 18.28 10.83
CA LEU A 57 29.81 17.49 11.34
C LEU A 57 29.82 16.06 10.82
N ILE A 58 30.04 15.85 9.52
CA ILE A 58 30.16 14.51 8.93
C ILE A 58 31.26 13.71 9.63
N ARG A 59 32.44 14.31 9.81
CA ARG A 59 33.59 13.67 10.49
C ARG A 59 33.25 13.29 11.94
N LEU A 60 32.56 14.17 12.67
CA LEU A 60 32.16 13.92 14.07
C LEU A 60 31.09 12.83 14.18
N TYR A 61 30.09 12.82 13.29
CA TYR A 61 29.09 11.75 13.23
C TYR A 61 29.70 10.41 12.84
N GLU A 62 30.67 10.37 11.92
CA GLU A 62 31.40 9.14 11.56
C GLU A 62 32.22 8.59 12.73
N LYS A 63 32.78 9.45 13.58
CA LYS A 63 33.47 9.04 14.81
C LYS A 63 32.49 8.51 15.85
N LEU A 64 31.37 9.19 16.04
CA LEU A 64 30.33 8.78 16.98
C LEU A 64 29.68 7.46 16.57
N SER A 65 29.43 7.26 15.27
CA SER A 65 28.89 6.00 14.72
C SER A 65 29.83 4.83 15.00
N ARG A 66 31.14 5.01 14.82
CA ARG A 66 32.16 3.98 15.11
C ARG A 66 32.25 3.64 16.60
N LEU A 67 31.96 4.59 17.48
CA LEU A 67 31.96 4.39 18.92
C LEU A 67 30.73 3.59 19.39
N ILE A 68 29.58 3.76 18.73
CA ILE A 68 28.32 3.10 19.09
C ILE A 68 28.21 1.68 18.49
N GLN A 69 28.85 1.42 17.35
CA GLN A 69 28.91 0.09 16.73
C GLN A 69 30.37 -0.39 16.55
N PRO A 70 31.02 -0.88 17.62
CA PRO A 70 32.36 -1.45 17.53
C PRO A 70 32.28 -2.89 17.03
N GLY A 71 32.04 -3.07 15.72
CA GLY A 71 32.06 -4.39 15.10
C GLY A 71 31.06 -4.53 13.96
N GLU A 72 31.57 -5.01 12.83
CA GLU A 72 30.88 -5.33 11.58
C GLU A 72 30.32 -4.15 10.79
N ASN A 73 30.69 -4.12 9.50
CA ASN A 73 30.01 -3.37 8.45
C ASN A 73 28.58 -3.89 8.34
N SER A 74 27.72 -3.50 9.27
CA SER A 74 26.28 -3.60 9.06
C SER A 74 25.97 -2.61 7.95
N SER A 75 25.99 -3.11 6.71
CA SER A 75 25.48 -2.41 5.54
C SER A 75 23.98 -2.32 5.70
N TRP A 76 23.53 -1.46 6.61
CA TRP A 76 22.16 -0.98 6.58
C TRP A 76 22.04 -0.25 5.25
N GLU A 77 21.38 -0.89 4.29
CA GLU A 77 20.92 -0.24 3.08
C GLU A 77 20.02 0.91 3.51
N SER A 78 20.63 2.08 3.60
CA SER A 78 19.94 3.29 3.98
C SER A 78 18.98 3.59 2.84
N CYS A 79 17.68 3.33 3.04
CA CYS A 79 16.58 3.81 2.20
C CYS A 79 16.42 5.34 2.35
N HIS A 80 17.53 6.08 2.38
CA HIS A 80 17.55 7.52 2.48
C HIS A 80 17.72 8.07 1.08
N LEU A 81 16.71 8.82 0.66
CA LEU A 81 16.59 9.40 -0.67
C LEU A 81 17.26 10.78 -0.68
N PHE A 82 17.85 11.14 -1.81
CA PHE A 82 18.60 12.38 -1.93
C PHE A 82 17.63 13.55 -2.11
N GLU A 83 17.50 14.39 -1.09
CA GLU A 83 16.79 15.67 -1.18
C GLU A 83 17.45 16.57 -2.22
N THR A 84 16.68 17.04 -3.19
CA THR A 84 17.12 18.04 -4.19
C THR A 84 16.79 19.47 -3.76
N ILE A 85 15.98 19.63 -2.70
CA ILE A 85 15.49 20.92 -2.22
C ILE A 85 16.21 21.26 -0.91
N TYR A 86 16.96 22.37 -0.93
CA TYR A 86 17.76 22.87 0.20
C TYR A 86 16.96 22.99 1.51
N SER A 87 15.77 23.59 1.46
CA SER A 87 14.91 23.77 2.65
C SER A 87 14.35 22.46 3.22
N GLN A 88 14.10 21.46 2.37
CA GLN A 88 13.63 20.15 2.79
C GLN A 88 14.75 19.35 3.45
N CYS A 89 15.97 19.43 2.90
CA CYS A 89 17.16 18.84 3.50
C CYS A 89 17.39 19.38 4.93
N ILE A 90 17.30 20.71 5.11
CA ILE A 90 17.39 21.35 6.43
C ILE A 90 16.29 20.86 7.37
N SER A 91 15.03 20.85 6.91
CA SER A 91 13.89 20.42 7.73
C SER A 91 14.03 18.95 8.20
N LYS A 92 14.61 18.09 7.36
CA LYS A 92 14.91 16.70 7.73
C LYS A 92 16.03 16.62 8.74
N ILE A 93 17.11 17.39 8.59
CA ILE A 93 18.19 17.48 9.59
C ILE A 93 17.61 17.88 10.95
N GLU A 94 16.81 18.94 11.01
CA GLU A 94 16.19 19.39 12.27
C GLU A 94 15.29 18.33 12.92
N LYS A 95 14.51 17.62 12.10
CA LYS A 95 13.66 16.51 12.57
C LYS A 95 14.48 15.38 13.19
N TYR A 96 15.59 14.98 12.56
CA TYR A 96 16.44 13.92 13.08
C TYR A 96 17.26 14.39 14.29
N GLN A 97 17.66 15.66 14.36
CA GLN A 97 18.27 16.25 15.57
C GLN A 97 17.31 16.21 16.76
N LEU A 98 16.04 16.55 16.54
CA LEU A 98 15.02 16.50 17.59
C LEU A 98 14.83 15.07 18.10
N LYS A 99 14.74 14.10 17.19
CA LYS A 99 14.66 12.66 17.54
C LYS A 99 15.90 12.18 18.30
N TRP A 100 17.08 12.65 17.94
CA TRP A 100 18.31 12.30 18.65
C TRP A 100 18.31 12.80 20.09
N MET A 101 17.73 13.98 20.35
CA MET A 101 17.61 14.54 21.70
C MET A 101 16.58 13.82 22.58
N GLN A 102 15.60 13.13 21.99
CA GLN A 102 14.56 12.40 22.72
C GLN A 102 15.08 11.12 23.41
N GLY A 103 16.31 10.71 23.12
CA GLY A 103 16.92 9.52 23.71
C GLY A 103 16.31 8.21 23.17
N GLY A 104 17.05 7.12 23.31
CA GLY A 104 16.64 5.80 22.85
C GLY A 104 17.69 4.73 23.13
N THR A 105 17.48 3.53 22.60
CA THR A 105 18.49 2.47 22.64
C THR A 105 19.70 2.82 21.76
N ASP A 106 20.86 2.21 22.03
CA ASP A 106 22.07 2.46 21.21
C ASP A 106 21.87 2.11 19.72
N ASP A 107 21.04 1.10 19.41
CA ASP A 107 20.65 0.76 18.02
C ASP A 107 19.81 1.87 17.36
N TYR A 108 18.86 2.43 18.11
CA TYR A 108 18.05 3.55 17.63
C TYR A 108 18.89 4.82 17.43
N GLU A 109 19.83 5.07 18.34
CA GLU A 109 20.78 6.17 18.24
C GLU A 109 21.70 6.02 17.01
N ALA A 110 22.20 4.81 16.73
CA ALA A 110 23.01 4.53 15.54
C ALA A 110 22.23 4.78 14.24
N ARG A 111 20.95 4.39 14.17
CA ARG A 111 20.08 4.67 13.01
C ARG A 111 19.92 6.17 12.77
N ILE A 112 19.67 6.94 13.83
CA ILE A 112 19.53 8.39 13.72
C ILE A 112 20.84 9.05 13.27
N ILE A 113 21.98 8.60 13.80
CA ILE A 113 23.29 9.12 13.40
C ILE A 113 23.58 8.85 11.92
N ASN A 114 23.27 7.65 11.42
CA ASN A 114 23.40 7.31 10.00
C ASN A 114 22.49 8.19 9.12
N SER A 115 21.25 8.46 9.55
CA SER A 115 20.37 9.39 8.84
C SER A 115 20.93 10.82 8.84
N LEU A 116 21.41 11.33 9.97
CA LEU A 116 22.01 12.67 10.05
C LEU A 116 23.24 12.80 9.15
N LEU A 117 24.12 11.80 9.18
CA LEU A 117 25.31 11.73 8.33
C LEU A 117 24.96 11.77 6.85
N TYR A 118 23.91 11.05 6.44
CA TYR A 118 23.38 11.10 5.07
C TYR A 118 22.90 12.51 4.70
N TYR A 119 22.07 13.14 5.53
CA TYR A 119 21.53 14.47 5.21
C TYR A 119 22.57 15.59 5.28
N TYR A 120 23.61 15.49 6.11
CA TYR A 120 24.73 16.44 6.06
C TYR A 120 25.59 16.28 4.81
N LYS A 121 25.83 15.04 4.34
CA LYS A 121 26.47 14.79 3.03
C LYS A 121 25.62 15.35 1.89
N ASN A 122 24.31 15.21 2.00
CA ASN A 122 23.37 15.75 1.06
C ASN A 122 23.36 17.29 1.04
N LEU A 123 23.25 17.93 2.21
CA LEU A 123 23.31 19.38 2.34
C LEU A 123 24.60 19.95 1.76
N MET A 124 25.74 19.30 2.00
CA MET A 124 27.02 19.68 1.41
C MET A 124 27.00 19.59 -0.12
N ALA A 125 26.41 18.55 -0.69
CA ALA A 125 26.26 18.36 -2.13
C ALA A 125 25.36 19.44 -2.77
N LEU A 126 24.21 19.74 -2.15
CA LEU A 126 23.31 20.82 -2.57
C LEU A 126 23.95 22.20 -2.52
N VAL A 127 24.81 22.46 -1.54
CA VAL A 127 25.50 23.74 -1.36
C VAL A 127 26.64 23.91 -2.37
N LEU A 128 27.30 22.81 -2.75
CA LEU A 128 28.38 22.79 -3.74
C LEU A 128 27.87 22.66 -5.19
N ASP A 129 26.56 22.54 -5.39
CA ASP A 129 25.93 22.25 -6.68
C ASP A 129 26.52 20.98 -7.33
N GLN A 130 26.99 20.04 -6.50
CA GLN A 130 27.51 18.76 -6.93
C GLN A 130 26.39 17.74 -6.81
N GLU A 131 25.93 17.18 -7.92
CA GLU A 131 25.13 15.95 -7.88
C GLU A 131 25.96 14.86 -7.18
N PRO A 132 25.54 14.35 -6.01
CA PRO A 132 26.23 13.22 -5.44
C PRO A 132 25.93 12.01 -6.30
N GLN A 133 26.99 11.28 -6.60
CA GLN A 133 26.94 9.95 -7.19
C GLN A 133 26.02 9.05 -6.35
N PRO A 134 24.77 8.76 -6.77
CA PRO A 134 24.06 7.64 -6.20
C PRO A 134 24.84 6.37 -6.59
N LYS A 135 24.73 5.29 -5.81
CA LYS A 135 25.27 3.98 -6.24
C LYS A 135 24.73 3.70 -7.66
N ARG A 136 25.64 3.74 -8.63
CA ARG A 136 25.40 4.15 -10.03
C ARG A 136 24.58 3.21 -10.91
N ALA A 137 24.32 1.97 -10.51
CA ALA A 137 23.83 0.97 -11.45
C ALA A 137 22.32 1.08 -11.77
N ASP A 138 21.46 1.37 -10.80
CA ASP A 138 20.00 1.34 -11.01
C ASP A 138 19.39 2.72 -11.31
N SER A 139 19.94 3.81 -10.77
CA SER A 139 19.40 5.17 -10.97
C SER A 139 19.64 5.72 -12.39
N GLU A 140 20.76 5.34 -13.05
CA GLU A 140 21.08 5.80 -14.42
C GLU A 140 20.16 5.18 -15.49
N LEU A 141 19.54 4.00 -15.23
CA LEU A 141 18.62 3.33 -16.16
C LEU A 141 17.14 3.76 -16.00
N LEU A 142 16.77 4.28 -14.83
CA LEU A 142 15.38 4.66 -14.50
C LEU A 142 14.99 6.05 -14.99
N ALA A 143 15.91 7.02 -14.93
CA ALA A 143 15.67 8.37 -15.43
C ALA A 143 15.30 8.42 -16.94
N PRO A 144 15.92 7.62 -17.83
CA PRO A 144 15.50 7.51 -19.23
C PRO A 144 14.08 6.96 -19.42
N MET A 145 13.66 5.97 -18.62
CA MET A 145 12.30 5.39 -18.73
C MET A 145 11.25 6.40 -18.31
N LEU A 146 11.51 7.11 -17.22
CA LEU A 146 10.59 8.10 -16.68
C LEU A 146 10.48 9.33 -17.61
N ARG A 147 11.59 9.71 -18.26
CA ARG A 147 11.57 10.70 -19.36
C ARG A 147 10.74 10.24 -20.56
N LYS A 148 10.78 8.95 -20.94
CA LYS A 148 9.94 8.43 -22.04
C LYS A 148 8.45 8.59 -21.74
N ILE A 149 8.03 8.42 -20.48
CA ILE A 149 6.63 8.63 -20.07
C ILE A 149 6.26 10.11 -20.26
N ILE A 150 7.07 11.03 -19.71
CA ILE A 150 6.80 12.47 -19.75
C ILE A 150 6.87 13.06 -21.16
N GLN A 151 7.74 12.51 -22.02
CA GLN A 151 7.98 12.99 -23.38
C GLN A 151 7.16 12.24 -24.43
N ALA A 152 6.28 11.32 -24.03
CA ALA A 152 5.45 10.58 -24.98
C ALA A 152 4.54 11.53 -25.76
N GLN A 153 4.59 11.44 -27.09
CA GLN A 153 3.84 12.34 -28.00
C GLN A 153 2.48 11.79 -28.40
N SER A 154 2.23 10.50 -28.14
CA SER A 154 0.95 9.84 -28.40
C SER A 154 0.49 9.05 -27.19
N VAL A 155 -0.82 8.85 -27.09
CA VAL A 155 -1.46 8.07 -26.03
C VAL A 155 -0.98 6.61 -26.02
N ASN A 156 -0.70 6.06 -27.21
CA ASN A 156 -0.13 4.72 -27.35
C ASN A 156 1.31 4.67 -26.82
N ASP A 157 2.16 5.64 -27.19
CA ASP A 157 3.54 5.71 -26.69
C ASP A 157 3.58 5.91 -25.17
N TRP A 158 2.65 6.71 -24.66
CA TRP A 158 2.50 6.96 -23.23
C TRP A 158 2.13 5.68 -22.48
N LEU A 159 1.11 4.95 -22.94
CA LEU A 159 0.70 3.70 -22.30
C LEU A 159 1.80 2.64 -22.37
N ASN A 160 2.49 2.51 -23.51
CA ASN A 160 3.60 1.57 -23.66
C ASN A 160 4.79 1.95 -22.76
N ALA A 161 5.08 3.25 -22.60
CA ALA A 161 6.11 3.72 -21.67
C ALA A 161 5.73 3.43 -20.20
N ILE A 162 4.45 3.61 -19.83
CA ILE A 162 3.93 3.23 -18.52
C ILE A 162 4.06 1.72 -18.28
N ILE A 163 3.68 0.88 -19.25
CA ILE A 163 3.76 -0.58 -19.13
C ILE A 163 5.21 -1.03 -19.01
N HIS A 164 6.10 -0.51 -19.86
CA HIS A 164 7.53 -0.83 -19.78
C HIS A 164 8.12 -0.42 -18.42
N PHE A 165 7.68 0.72 -17.88
CA PHE A 165 8.07 1.15 -16.55
C PHE A 165 7.50 0.22 -15.48
N ALA A 166 6.22 -0.13 -15.56
CA ALA A 166 5.53 -1.02 -14.63
C ALA A 166 6.16 -2.43 -14.60
N ASN A 167 6.45 -3.02 -15.77
CA ASN A 167 7.12 -4.32 -15.91
C ASN A 167 8.50 -4.33 -15.23
N ARG A 168 9.24 -3.20 -15.26
CA ARG A 168 10.56 -3.10 -14.61
C ARG A 168 10.48 -3.14 -13.08
N PHE A 169 9.45 -2.53 -12.51
CA PHE A 169 9.28 -2.50 -11.05
C PHE A 169 8.58 -3.74 -10.51
N ASN A 170 7.83 -4.47 -11.35
CA ASN A 170 7.08 -5.65 -10.92
C ASN A 170 6.24 -5.32 -9.66
N ASP A 171 5.99 -6.28 -8.78
CA ASP A 171 5.35 -6.20 -7.45
C ASP A 171 5.80 -5.07 -6.49
N LYS A 172 6.77 -4.24 -6.87
CA LYS A 172 7.32 -3.15 -6.04
C LYS A 172 6.73 -1.80 -6.42
N VAL A 173 5.40 -1.66 -6.37
CA VAL A 173 4.69 -0.40 -6.65
C VAL A 173 5.17 0.75 -5.76
N ASN A 174 5.56 0.47 -4.51
CA ASN A 174 6.11 1.50 -3.62
C ASN A 174 7.44 2.07 -4.12
N LEU A 175 8.32 1.25 -4.72
CA LEU A 175 9.57 1.74 -5.32
C LEU A 175 9.29 2.56 -6.59
N ALA A 176 8.29 2.16 -7.39
CA ALA A 176 7.84 2.95 -8.54
C ALA A 176 7.32 4.32 -8.08
N LYS A 177 6.49 4.35 -7.04
CA LYS A 177 5.96 5.57 -6.41
C LYS A 177 7.07 6.52 -5.97
N GLU A 178 8.11 5.99 -5.34
CA GLU A 178 9.26 6.80 -4.90
C GLU A 178 9.93 7.55 -6.07
N GLN A 179 10.00 6.96 -7.26
CA GLN A 179 10.57 7.65 -8.43
C GLN A 179 9.78 8.89 -8.83
N PHE A 180 8.45 8.84 -8.75
CA PHE A 180 7.59 9.98 -9.08
C PHE A 180 7.61 11.08 -8.01
N LEU A 181 7.95 10.76 -6.75
CA LEU A 181 8.17 11.76 -5.69
C LEU A 181 9.34 12.71 -6.01
N HIS A 182 10.34 12.23 -6.75
CA HIS A 182 11.57 12.97 -7.06
C HIS A 182 11.53 13.78 -8.35
N LEU A 183 10.39 13.79 -9.05
CA LEU A 183 10.27 14.57 -10.27
C LEU A 183 10.48 16.06 -10.01
N ASN A 184 11.29 16.73 -10.85
CA ASN A 184 11.41 18.17 -10.79
C ASN A 184 10.07 18.86 -11.14
N GLU A 185 9.97 20.16 -10.91
CA GLU A 185 8.73 20.91 -11.11
C GLU A 185 8.22 20.85 -12.56
N ARG A 186 9.13 21.00 -13.52
CA ARG A 186 8.82 20.95 -14.95
C ARG A 186 8.26 19.60 -15.36
N ASP A 187 8.85 18.52 -14.88
CA ASP A 187 8.47 17.15 -15.20
C ASP A 187 7.15 16.76 -14.53
N CYS A 188 6.93 17.17 -13.27
CA CYS A 188 5.64 17.01 -12.61
C CYS A 188 4.52 17.74 -13.35
N LEU A 189 4.76 18.98 -13.78
CA LEU A 189 3.78 19.77 -14.51
C LEU A 189 3.50 19.17 -15.90
N GLY A 190 4.54 18.74 -16.61
CA GLY A 190 4.41 18.08 -17.91
C GLY A 190 3.60 16.78 -17.82
N PHE A 191 3.87 15.96 -16.81
CA PHE A 191 3.08 14.74 -16.56
C PHE A 191 1.62 15.06 -16.23
N TYR A 192 1.37 16.04 -15.36
CA TYR A 192 0.01 16.46 -15.00
C TYR A 192 -0.77 16.99 -16.22
N GLN A 193 -0.11 17.79 -17.06
CA GLN A 193 -0.70 18.30 -18.30
C GLN A 193 -1.08 17.16 -19.24
N GLN A 194 -0.18 16.20 -19.44
CA GLN A 194 -0.42 15.03 -20.27
C GLN A 194 -1.59 14.18 -19.77
N MET A 195 -1.67 13.93 -18.45
CA MET A 195 -2.80 13.23 -17.82
C MET A 195 -4.12 13.98 -17.91
N SER A 196 -4.07 15.30 -18.15
CA SER A 196 -5.24 16.16 -18.34
C SER A 196 -5.64 16.27 -19.81
N GLU A 197 -4.87 15.72 -20.75
CA GLU A 197 -5.23 15.74 -22.18
C GLU A 197 -6.45 14.84 -22.43
N PRO A 198 -7.45 15.29 -23.23
CA PRO A 198 -8.68 14.53 -23.45
C PRO A 198 -8.46 13.10 -23.93
N ALA A 199 -7.49 12.88 -24.81
CA ALA A 199 -7.19 11.55 -25.35
C ALA A 199 -6.58 10.60 -24.30
N CYS A 200 -5.78 11.14 -23.36
CA CYS A 200 -5.24 10.35 -22.25
C CYS A 200 -6.34 10.02 -21.22
N VAL A 201 -7.18 11.01 -20.89
CA VAL A 201 -8.36 10.83 -20.02
C VAL A 201 -9.30 9.78 -20.59
N GLU A 202 -9.59 9.83 -21.89
CA GLU A 202 -10.42 8.85 -22.58
C GLU A 202 -9.83 7.43 -22.49
N LEU A 203 -8.53 7.28 -22.70
CA LEU A 203 -7.84 5.98 -22.55
C LEU A 203 -7.97 5.43 -21.13
N ILE A 204 -7.68 6.25 -20.11
CA ILE A 204 -7.71 5.79 -18.71
C ILE A 204 -9.14 5.41 -18.31
N ASN A 205 -10.13 6.17 -18.75
CA ASN A 205 -11.54 5.86 -18.51
C ASN A 205 -11.99 4.61 -19.29
N ALA A 206 -11.48 4.38 -20.50
CA ALA A 206 -11.70 3.14 -21.23
C ALA A 206 -11.04 1.93 -20.53
N LEU A 207 -9.84 2.09 -19.96
CA LEU A 207 -9.21 1.06 -19.12
C LEU A 207 -10.09 0.70 -17.91
N PHE A 208 -10.64 1.71 -17.22
CA PHE A 208 -11.59 1.51 -16.14
C PHE A 208 -12.85 0.78 -16.61
N PHE A 209 -13.42 1.19 -17.74
CA PHE A 209 -14.59 0.53 -18.31
C PHE A 209 -14.31 -0.96 -18.59
N TYR A 210 -13.22 -1.28 -19.28
CA TYR A 210 -12.86 -2.66 -19.61
C TYR A 210 -12.44 -3.48 -18.38
N LYS A 211 -11.92 -2.85 -17.32
CA LYS A 211 -11.74 -3.50 -16.00
C LYS A 211 -13.08 -4.00 -15.46
N THR A 212 -14.16 -3.22 -15.60
CA THR A 212 -15.50 -3.62 -15.13
C THR A 212 -16.21 -4.60 -16.07
N GLN A 213 -15.96 -4.51 -17.38
CA GLN A 213 -16.61 -5.32 -18.42
C GLN A 213 -15.59 -5.86 -19.45
N PRO A 214 -14.74 -6.84 -19.06
CA PRO A 214 -13.64 -7.33 -19.90
C PRO A 214 -14.12 -8.03 -21.19
N THR A 215 -15.32 -8.61 -21.18
CA THR A 215 -15.92 -9.30 -22.34
C THR A 215 -16.12 -8.38 -23.54
N LEU A 216 -16.38 -7.09 -23.30
CA LEU A 216 -16.59 -6.10 -24.36
C LEU A 216 -15.30 -5.67 -25.08
N LEU A 217 -14.13 -5.99 -24.52
CA LEU A 217 -12.84 -5.67 -25.12
C LEU A 217 -12.59 -6.47 -26.41
N TYR A 218 -12.98 -7.75 -26.40
CA TYR A 218 -12.75 -8.69 -27.51
C TYR A 218 -14.02 -9.01 -28.31
N GLY A 219 -15.19 -8.48 -27.90
CA GLY A 219 -16.47 -8.64 -28.61
C GLY A 219 -16.95 -10.08 -28.78
N SER A 220 -16.29 -11.04 -28.12
CA SER A 220 -16.50 -12.49 -28.25
C SER A 220 -16.55 -13.13 -26.87
N CYS A 221 -17.22 -14.27 -26.75
CA CYS A 221 -17.31 -15.02 -25.49
C CYS A 221 -15.91 -15.53 -25.11
N LEU A 222 -15.25 -14.87 -24.17
CA LEU A 222 -13.95 -15.27 -23.65
C LEU A 222 -14.10 -16.53 -22.79
N ASN A 223 -13.07 -17.38 -22.78
CA ASN A 223 -12.99 -18.45 -21.80
C ASN A 223 -12.88 -17.83 -20.39
N PRO A 224 -13.55 -18.38 -19.36
CA PRO A 224 -13.58 -17.79 -18.02
C PRO A 224 -12.20 -17.53 -17.43
N GLU A 225 -11.23 -18.41 -17.68
CA GLU A 225 -9.85 -18.26 -17.22
C GLU A 225 -9.15 -17.07 -17.90
N ARG A 226 -9.33 -16.93 -19.21
CA ARG A 226 -8.76 -15.81 -19.97
C ARG A 226 -9.41 -14.48 -19.57
N GLU A 227 -10.72 -14.49 -19.31
CA GLU A 227 -11.44 -13.33 -18.80
C GLU A 227 -10.90 -12.87 -17.44
N ILE A 228 -10.65 -13.80 -16.51
CA ILE A 228 -10.04 -13.51 -15.20
C ILE A 228 -8.65 -12.91 -15.39
N THR A 229 -7.80 -13.49 -16.24
CA THR A 229 -6.46 -12.95 -16.51
C THR A 229 -6.52 -11.53 -17.06
N ILE A 230 -7.33 -11.30 -18.10
CA ILE A 230 -7.53 -9.97 -18.71
C ILE A 230 -8.02 -8.97 -17.66
N LYS A 231 -9.02 -9.36 -16.85
CA LYS A 231 -9.57 -8.51 -15.80
C LYS A 231 -8.49 -8.15 -14.78
N ASN A 232 -7.70 -9.11 -14.32
CA ASN A 232 -6.63 -8.88 -13.36
C ASN A 232 -5.57 -7.93 -13.91
N THR A 233 -5.13 -8.13 -15.16
CA THR A 233 -4.16 -7.24 -15.82
C THR A 233 -4.70 -5.81 -15.95
N LEU A 234 -5.98 -5.66 -16.32
CA LEU A 234 -6.64 -4.35 -16.41
C LEU A 234 -6.80 -3.69 -15.04
N CYS A 235 -7.18 -4.44 -14.00
CA CYS A 235 -7.23 -3.96 -12.62
C CYS A 235 -5.86 -3.41 -12.18
N GLN A 236 -4.81 -4.18 -12.43
CA GLN A 236 -3.44 -3.85 -12.05
C GLN A 236 -2.91 -2.62 -12.79
N LEU A 237 -3.08 -2.57 -14.10
CA LEU A 237 -2.64 -1.44 -14.91
C LEU A 237 -3.36 -0.16 -14.50
N HIS A 238 -4.68 -0.22 -14.32
CA HIS A 238 -5.46 0.92 -13.84
C HIS A 238 -5.00 1.38 -12.45
N TYR A 239 -4.83 0.44 -11.51
CA TYR A 239 -4.35 0.75 -10.17
C TYR A 239 -2.96 1.40 -10.18
N PHE A 240 -2.05 0.88 -11.01
CA PHE A 240 -0.70 1.44 -11.14
C PHE A 240 -0.74 2.89 -11.64
N ILE A 241 -1.54 3.17 -12.67
CA ILE A 241 -1.76 4.52 -13.20
C ILE A 241 -2.37 5.44 -12.12
N GLU A 242 -3.37 4.94 -11.38
CA GLU A 242 -4.02 5.67 -10.30
C GLU A 242 -3.03 6.05 -9.18
N VAL A 243 -2.17 5.12 -8.75
CA VAL A 243 -1.14 5.37 -7.73
C VAL A 243 -0.15 6.45 -8.19
N ILE A 244 0.31 6.36 -9.43
CA ILE A 244 1.22 7.37 -10.01
C ILE A 244 0.51 8.73 -10.05
N HIS A 245 -0.72 8.78 -10.55
CA HIS A 245 -1.50 10.01 -10.64
C HIS A 245 -1.67 10.67 -9.28
N GLN A 246 -2.10 9.92 -8.26
CA GLN A 246 -2.27 10.44 -6.90
C GLN A 246 -0.94 10.92 -6.31
N THR A 247 0.17 10.26 -6.62
CA THR A 247 1.50 10.69 -6.17
C THR A 247 1.89 12.03 -6.79
N ILE A 248 1.64 12.23 -8.09
CA ILE A 248 1.87 13.51 -8.77
C ILE A 248 0.97 14.61 -8.21
N LEU A 249 -0.32 14.35 -8.02
CA LEU A 249 -1.24 15.31 -7.42
C LEU A 249 -0.79 15.74 -6.01
N GLN A 250 -0.31 14.79 -5.19
CA GLN A 250 0.24 15.09 -3.88
C GLN A 250 1.51 15.95 -3.96
N ASN A 251 2.42 15.64 -4.88
CA ASN A 251 3.63 16.46 -5.11
C ASN A 251 3.29 17.88 -5.54
N MET A 252 2.31 18.04 -6.43
CA MET A 252 1.85 19.36 -6.88
C MET A 252 1.27 20.17 -5.72
N LYS A 253 0.41 19.55 -4.90
CA LYS A 253 -0.15 20.16 -3.67
C LYS A 253 0.94 20.61 -2.70
N GLN A 254 1.94 19.77 -2.46
CA GLN A 254 3.07 20.10 -1.58
C GLN A 254 3.90 21.29 -2.10
N ARG A 255 3.92 21.51 -3.41
CA ARG A 255 4.61 22.64 -4.06
C ARG A 255 3.76 23.91 -4.17
N GLY A 256 2.56 23.92 -3.60
CA GLY A 256 1.66 25.07 -3.63
C GLY A 256 0.79 25.18 -4.88
N TYR A 257 0.83 24.18 -5.77
CA TYR A 257 -0.11 24.08 -6.87
C TYR A 257 -1.39 23.41 -6.37
N ASN A 258 -2.55 24.02 -6.65
CA ASN A 258 -3.84 23.36 -6.44
C ASN A 258 -4.29 22.74 -7.77
N PRO A 259 -4.01 21.45 -8.04
CA PRO A 259 -4.56 20.78 -9.20
C PRO A 259 -6.09 20.83 -9.11
N ILE A 260 -6.72 21.38 -10.14
CA ILE A 260 -8.13 21.79 -10.11
C ILE A 260 -9.05 20.59 -10.40
N GLN A 261 -8.59 19.59 -11.15
CA GLN A 261 -9.42 18.49 -11.64
C GLN A 261 -8.69 17.15 -11.55
N ASP A 262 -9.42 16.15 -11.04
CA ASP A 262 -9.12 14.73 -11.12
C ASP A 262 -10.12 14.12 -12.11
N TYR A 263 -9.61 13.61 -13.22
CA TYR A 263 -10.42 13.09 -14.33
C TYR A 263 -10.60 11.57 -14.27
N LEU A 264 -10.00 10.90 -13.28
CA LEU A 264 -9.96 9.44 -13.19
C LEU A 264 -11.16 8.91 -12.39
N PHE A 265 -11.66 7.75 -12.81
CA PHE A 265 -12.56 6.98 -11.97
C PHE A 265 -11.80 6.26 -10.86
N HIS A 266 -12.23 6.48 -9.62
CA HIS A 266 -11.70 5.79 -8.45
C HIS A 266 -12.69 4.72 -7.99
N GLY A 267 -12.26 3.46 -7.95
CA GLY A 267 -13.06 2.34 -7.45
C GLY A 267 -13.07 1.10 -8.34
N ASP A 268 -14.12 0.29 -8.22
CA ASP A 268 -14.20 -1.05 -8.82
C ASP A 268 -15.41 -1.26 -9.70
N GLU A 269 -16.38 -0.34 -9.66
CA GLU A 269 -17.62 -0.44 -10.43
C GLU A 269 -18.04 0.94 -10.94
N LEU A 270 -18.62 0.98 -12.13
CA LEU A 270 -19.30 2.16 -12.65
C LEU A 270 -20.68 2.30 -11.99
N PRO A 271 -21.02 3.47 -11.42
CA PRO A 271 -22.37 3.73 -10.92
C PRO A 271 -23.44 3.52 -12.00
N PRO A 272 -24.63 3.01 -11.62
CA PRO A 272 -25.71 2.78 -12.58
C PRO A 272 -26.16 4.10 -13.24
N GLY A 273 -26.32 4.08 -14.56
CA GLY A 273 -26.70 5.26 -15.36
C GLY A 273 -25.53 6.08 -15.92
N ILE A 274 -24.29 5.72 -15.59
CA ILE A 274 -23.09 6.31 -16.20
C ILE A 274 -22.66 5.47 -17.40
N CYS A 275 -22.50 6.11 -18.56
CA CYS A 275 -21.96 5.50 -19.75
C CYS A 275 -20.61 6.14 -20.07
N VAL A 276 -19.61 5.30 -20.39
CA VAL A 276 -18.32 5.75 -20.91
C VAL A 276 -18.39 5.62 -22.43
N GLU A 277 -18.17 6.72 -23.14
CA GLU A 277 -18.02 6.69 -24.59
C GLU A 277 -16.64 6.11 -24.91
N ILE A 278 -16.59 5.07 -25.74
CA ILE A 278 -15.34 4.36 -26.05
C ILE A 278 -15.07 4.43 -27.54
N ASN A 279 -13.93 5.03 -27.89
CA ASN A 279 -13.40 5.00 -29.24
C ASN A 279 -12.79 3.63 -29.57
N GLU A 280 -13.02 3.15 -30.79
CA GLU A 280 -12.47 1.88 -31.27
C GLU A 280 -10.94 1.91 -31.33
N MET A 281 -10.32 3.06 -31.61
CA MET A 281 -8.86 3.18 -31.61
C MET A 281 -8.26 2.93 -30.22
N THR A 282 -8.94 3.41 -29.17
CA THR A 282 -8.55 3.19 -27.77
C THR A 282 -8.64 1.72 -27.39
N ARG A 283 -9.63 1.00 -27.93
CA ARG A 283 -9.80 -0.45 -27.72
C ARG A 283 -8.59 -1.25 -28.20
N ASP A 284 -8.09 -0.94 -29.40
CA ASP A 284 -6.96 -1.68 -29.97
C ASP A 284 -5.64 -1.35 -29.26
N ILE A 285 -5.44 -0.09 -28.84
CA ILE A 285 -4.32 0.31 -27.98
C ILE A 285 -4.32 -0.52 -26.68
N ILE A 286 -5.48 -0.68 -26.03
CA ILE A 286 -5.60 -1.46 -24.79
C ILE A 286 -5.30 -2.94 -25.03
N LYS A 287 -5.75 -3.53 -26.15
CA LYS A 287 -5.44 -4.94 -26.46
C LYS A 287 -3.95 -5.16 -26.59
N THR A 288 -3.26 -4.31 -27.35
CA THR A 288 -1.80 -4.39 -27.52
C THR A 288 -1.07 -4.18 -26.19
N ALA A 289 -1.55 -3.27 -25.35
CA ALA A 289 -1.03 -3.04 -24.01
C ALA A 289 -1.11 -4.29 -23.12
N ILE A 290 -2.26 -4.97 -23.08
CA ILE A 290 -2.43 -6.18 -22.26
C ILE A 290 -1.48 -7.29 -22.69
N GLU A 291 -1.20 -7.43 -23.99
CA GLU A 291 -0.26 -8.43 -24.51
C GLU A 291 1.19 -8.16 -24.11
N GLN A 292 1.55 -6.90 -23.83
CA GLN A 292 2.88 -6.48 -23.41
C GLN A 292 3.05 -6.41 -21.88
N CYS A 293 1.95 -6.47 -21.14
CA CYS A 293 1.97 -6.48 -19.68
C CYS A 293 2.47 -7.85 -19.18
N GLU A 294 3.73 -7.91 -18.76
CA GLU A 294 4.31 -9.09 -18.12
C GLU A 294 4.04 -9.13 -16.60
N ILE A 295 3.32 -8.12 -16.10
CA ILE A 295 3.07 -7.80 -14.70
C ILE A 295 2.67 -9.04 -13.88
N PRO A 296 3.55 -9.56 -13.02
CA PRO A 296 3.16 -10.35 -11.86
C PRO A 296 2.36 -9.47 -10.90
N ASN A 297 1.39 -10.05 -10.18
CA ASN A 297 0.52 -9.36 -9.22
C ASN A 297 1.24 -8.22 -8.47
N PHE A 298 0.92 -6.97 -8.85
CA PHE A 298 1.55 -5.76 -8.30
C PHE A 298 1.34 -5.56 -6.81
N LEU A 299 0.31 -6.21 -6.29
CA LEU A 299 -0.09 -6.10 -4.91
C LEU A 299 0.61 -7.25 -4.20
N SER A 300 1.54 -6.92 -3.30
CA SER A 300 2.01 -7.92 -2.35
C SER A 300 0.79 -8.52 -1.66
N THR A 301 0.85 -9.78 -1.22
CA THR A 301 -0.28 -10.40 -0.50
C THR A 301 -0.74 -9.50 0.65
N ASN A 302 0.17 -8.75 1.27
CA ASN A 302 -0.17 -7.75 2.29
C ASN A 302 -0.92 -6.54 1.75
N ASP A 303 -0.52 -5.96 0.61
CA ASP A 303 -1.23 -4.81 0.00
C ASP A 303 -2.64 -5.20 -0.46
N LEU A 304 -2.79 -6.42 -1.00
CA LEU A 304 -4.07 -7.04 -1.32
C LEU A 304 -4.97 -7.19 -0.09
N ILE A 305 -4.40 -7.69 1.01
CA ILE A 305 -5.12 -7.83 2.27
C ILE A 305 -5.52 -6.45 2.82
N HIS A 306 -4.65 -5.44 2.72
CA HIS A 306 -4.96 -4.07 3.09
C HIS A 306 -6.05 -3.44 2.21
N GLU A 307 -6.07 -3.75 0.91
CA GLU A 307 -7.15 -3.33 0.01
C GLU A 307 -8.48 -3.98 0.40
N GLY A 308 -8.48 -5.29 0.69
CA GLY A 308 -9.65 -5.99 1.23
C GLY A 308 -10.17 -5.37 2.53
N LEU A 309 -9.26 -4.96 3.42
CA LEU A 309 -9.60 -4.24 4.67
C LEU A 309 -10.22 -2.87 4.38
N ASN A 310 -9.64 -2.10 3.45
CA ASN A 310 -10.19 -0.81 3.00
C ASN A 310 -11.56 -0.97 2.32
N ASP A 311 -11.79 -2.07 1.64
CA ASP A 311 -13.07 -2.36 0.99
C ASP A 311 -14.20 -2.62 1.98
N LEU A 312 -13.89 -3.11 3.19
CA LEU A 312 -14.85 -3.15 4.29
C LEU A 312 -15.37 -1.74 4.64
N PHE A 313 -14.48 -0.74 4.70
CA PHE A 313 -14.89 0.66 4.93
C PHE A 313 -15.65 1.22 3.72
N ARG A 314 -15.18 0.93 2.50
CA ARG A 314 -15.80 1.46 1.27
C ARG A 314 -17.21 0.91 1.05
N ALA A 315 -17.55 -0.26 1.60
CA ALA A 315 -18.92 -0.77 1.61
C ALA A 315 -19.93 0.19 2.27
N TYR A 316 -19.46 1.17 3.07
CA TYR A 316 -20.27 2.15 3.77
C TYR A 316 -20.04 3.61 3.34
N LYS A 317 -19.09 3.90 2.43
CA LYS A 317 -18.56 5.26 2.15
C LYS A 317 -19.58 6.28 1.60
N TYR A 318 -20.77 5.86 1.17
CA TYR A 318 -21.85 6.78 0.75
C TYR A 318 -23.23 6.18 1.03
N TRP A 319 -23.41 4.94 0.60
CA TRP A 319 -24.57 4.12 0.90
C TRP A 319 -24.13 2.68 1.05
N PHE A 320 -24.79 1.95 1.93
CA PHE A 320 -24.46 0.57 2.18
C PHE A 320 -24.58 -0.29 0.91
N ASN A 321 -23.47 -0.93 0.53
CA ASN A 321 -23.39 -1.89 -0.57
C ASN A 321 -23.13 -3.30 0.00
N PRO A 322 -24.16 -4.16 0.08
CA PRO A 322 -24.02 -5.50 0.65
C PRO A 322 -23.11 -6.40 -0.18
N ASN A 323 -23.10 -6.27 -1.52
CA ASN A 323 -22.23 -7.07 -2.38
C ASN A 323 -20.76 -6.77 -2.10
N ARG A 324 -20.40 -5.49 -1.95
CA ARG A 324 -19.02 -5.09 -1.66
C ARG A 324 -18.56 -5.62 -0.30
N LEU A 325 -19.42 -5.55 0.71
CA LEU A 325 -19.10 -6.11 2.02
C LEU A 325 -18.85 -7.63 1.94
N ILE A 326 -19.76 -8.37 1.28
CA ILE A 326 -19.64 -9.83 1.11
C ILE A 326 -18.37 -10.17 0.32
N ASP A 327 -18.15 -9.52 -0.82
CA ASP A 327 -17.01 -9.81 -1.69
C ASP A 327 -15.69 -9.50 -0.96
N ALA A 328 -15.60 -8.40 -0.21
CA ALA A 328 -14.43 -8.07 0.61
C ALA A 328 -14.17 -9.09 1.73
N SER A 329 -15.22 -9.49 2.46
CA SER A 329 -15.09 -10.49 3.53
C SER A 329 -14.69 -11.87 3.00
N MET A 330 -15.31 -12.32 1.90
CA MET A 330 -14.97 -13.60 1.25
C MET A 330 -13.57 -13.56 0.64
N TYR A 331 -13.17 -12.42 0.10
CA TYR A 331 -11.81 -12.19 -0.39
C TYR A 331 -10.78 -12.31 0.74
N LEU A 332 -10.97 -11.57 1.84
CA LEU A 332 -10.09 -11.65 3.01
C LEU A 332 -10.00 -13.08 3.55
N ARG A 333 -11.12 -13.80 3.61
CA ARG A 333 -11.13 -15.22 3.99
C ARG A 333 -10.28 -16.08 3.06
N SER A 334 -10.36 -15.87 1.75
CA SER A 334 -9.55 -16.62 0.78
C SER A 334 -8.05 -16.35 0.89
N GLN A 335 -7.66 -15.15 1.32
CA GLN A 335 -6.25 -14.76 1.45
C GLN A 335 -5.65 -15.20 2.79
N LEU A 336 -6.45 -15.19 3.86
CA LEU A 336 -5.96 -15.38 5.23
C LEU A 336 -6.12 -16.81 5.77
N ALA A 337 -7.04 -17.60 5.20
CA ALA A 337 -7.30 -18.96 5.64
C ALA A 337 -6.90 -19.98 4.58
N SER A 338 -6.13 -20.99 4.96
CA SER A 338 -5.84 -22.12 4.07
C SER A 338 -7.07 -23.02 3.93
N SER A 339 -7.41 -23.37 2.69
CA SER A 339 -8.56 -24.24 2.37
C SER A 339 -8.43 -25.69 2.86
N VAL A 340 -7.31 -26.03 3.50
CA VAL A 340 -6.91 -27.40 3.83
C VAL A 340 -7.02 -27.71 5.34
N SER A 341 -7.18 -26.69 6.19
CA SER A 341 -7.21 -26.89 7.65
C SER A 341 -8.62 -27.02 8.23
N GLU A 342 -8.85 -28.01 9.09
CA GLU A 342 -10.07 -28.12 9.92
C GLU A 342 -10.23 -26.94 10.91
N SER A 343 -9.17 -26.17 11.15
CA SER A 343 -9.18 -24.95 11.97
C SER A 343 -9.32 -23.65 11.19
N ALA A 344 -9.64 -23.70 9.89
CA ALA A 344 -9.62 -22.53 8.99
C ALA A 344 -10.44 -21.33 9.50
N ASP A 345 -11.60 -21.56 10.12
CA ASP A 345 -12.43 -20.47 10.64
C ASP A 345 -11.80 -19.75 11.85
N LYS A 346 -11.21 -20.51 12.79
CA LYS A 346 -10.52 -19.92 13.95
C LYS A 346 -9.25 -19.19 13.54
N GLU A 347 -8.54 -19.74 12.56
CA GLU A 347 -7.36 -19.09 12.01
C GLU A 347 -7.72 -17.80 11.28
N PHE A 348 -8.80 -17.82 10.49
CA PHE A 348 -9.32 -16.61 9.82
C PHE A 348 -9.63 -15.50 10.82
N ALA A 349 -10.43 -15.78 11.86
CA ALA A 349 -10.79 -14.79 12.87
C ALA A 349 -9.54 -14.22 13.59
N ARG A 350 -8.56 -15.08 13.89
CA ARG A 350 -7.28 -14.66 14.51
C ARG A 350 -6.49 -13.73 13.60
N GLN A 351 -6.38 -14.07 12.31
CA GLN A 351 -5.67 -13.24 11.33
C GLN A 351 -6.38 -11.91 11.09
N MET A 352 -7.71 -11.91 11.04
CA MET A 352 -8.50 -10.68 10.98
C MET A 352 -8.25 -9.77 12.19
N ALA A 353 -8.15 -10.31 13.40
CA ALA A 353 -7.82 -9.52 14.59
C ALA A 353 -6.43 -8.86 14.47
N ILE A 354 -5.42 -9.58 13.94
CA ILE A 354 -4.09 -9.03 13.68
C ILE A 354 -4.14 -7.89 12.65
N LEU A 355 -4.97 -8.00 11.62
CA LEU A 355 -5.15 -6.92 10.66
C LEU A 355 -5.77 -5.68 11.30
N TYR A 356 -6.76 -5.85 12.17
CA TYR A 356 -7.35 -4.73 12.89
C TYR A 356 -6.35 -4.05 13.84
N GLN A 357 -5.33 -4.74 14.36
CA GLN A 357 -4.24 -4.10 15.15
C GLN A 357 -3.50 -3.01 14.37
N GLN A 358 -3.48 -3.10 13.03
CA GLN A 358 -2.82 -2.12 12.17
C GLN A 358 -3.65 -0.84 11.98
N LEU A 359 -4.95 -0.87 12.33
CA LEU A 359 -5.84 0.29 12.27
C LEU A 359 -5.73 1.14 13.54
N SER A 360 -5.97 2.44 13.40
CA SER A 360 -6.14 3.32 14.55
C SER A 360 -7.41 2.98 15.33
N THR A 361 -7.47 3.35 16.60
CA THR A 361 -8.63 3.07 17.47
C THR A 361 -9.90 3.71 16.95
N GLU A 362 -9.80 4.91 16.38
CA GLU A 362 -10.92 5.60 15.73
C GLU A 362 -11.45 4.81 14.53
N GLN A 363 -10.58 4.31 13.66
CA GLN A 363 -10.98 3.46 12.53
C GLN A 363 -11.67 2.16 12.97
N CYS A 364 -11.22 1.53 14.06
CA CYS A 364 -11.89 0.36 14.61
C CYS A 364 -13.28 0.70 15.17
N ILE A 365 -13.43 1.84 15.86
CA ILE A 365 -14.71 2.32 16.38
C ILE A 365 -15.67 2.66 15.24
N ASP A 366 -15.19 3.33 14.18
CA ASP A 366 -15.98 3.64 12.99
C ASP A 366 -16.50 2.37 12.33
N LEU A 367 -15.63 1.37 12.17
CA LEU A 367 -15.99 0.09 11.58
C LEU A 367 -17.02 -0.67 12.43
N TYR A 368 -16.91 -0.60 13.76
CA TYR A 368 -17.92 -1.13 14.67
C TYR A 368 -19.26 -0.39 14.51
N GLY A 369 -19.23 0.93 14.37
CA GLY A 369 -20.40 1.76 14.07
C GLY A 369 -21.07 1.33 12.77
N TYR A 370 -20.28 1.04 11.72
CA TYR A 370 -20.79 0.53 10.45
C TYR A 370 -21.41 -0.87 10.59
N PHE A 371 -20.74 -1.80 11.27
CA PHE A 371 -21.25 -3.16 11.47
C PHE A 371 -22.50 -3.23 12.36
N SER A 372 -22.62 -2.34 13.34
CA SER A 372 -23.79 -2.25 14.23
C SER A 372 -24.99 -1.51 13.61
N ASN A 373 -24.81 -0.90 12.43
CA ASN A 373 -25.86 -0.18 11.74
C ASN A 373 -27.05 -1.11 11.36
N LYS A 374 -28.24 -0.52 11.20
CA LYS A 374 -29.46 -1.17 10.74
C LYS A 374 -29.29 -1.87 9.39
N ASP A 375 -28.51 -1.28 8.48
CA ASP A 375 -28.29 -1.83 7.14
C ASP A 375 -27.57 -3.19 7.18
N THR A 376 -26.48 -3.28 7.92
CA THR A 376 -25.73 -4.54 8.14
C THR A 376 -26.56 -5.55 8.89
N ARG A 377 -27.28 -5.13 9.94
CA ARG A 377 -28.21 -6.01 10.66
C ARG A 377 -29.30 -6.57 9.75
N TYR A 378 -29.81 -5.77 8.82
CA TYR A 378 -30.83 -6.20 7.88
C TYR A 378 -30.28 -7.16 6.82
N LEU A 379 -29.03 -6.97 6.38
CA LEU A 379 -28.32 -7.96 5.57
C LEU A 379 -28.16 -9.27 6.34
N MET A 380 -27.59 -9.23 7.56
CA MET A 380 -27.37 -10.43 8.38
C MET A 380 -28.66 -11.19 8.63
N ARG A 381 -29.76 -10.49 8.93
CA ARG A 381 -31.09 -11.12 9.07
C ARG A 381 -31.54 -11.83 7.79
N THR A 382 -31.32 -11.21 6.63
CA THR A 382 -31.67 -11.79 5.32
C THR A 382 -30.86 -13.06 5.07
N LEU A 383 -29.55 -13.02 5.31
CA LEU A 383 -28.67 -14.16 5.11
C LEU A 383 -28.97 -15.29 6.12
N GLN A 384 -29.20 -14.97 7.39
CA GLN A 384 -29.60 -15.93 8.42
C GLN A 384 -30.95 -16.60 8.10
N ALA A 385 -31.90 -15.87 7.52
CA ALA A 385 -33.16 -16.47 7.04
C ALA A 385 -32.91 -17.47 5.91
N GLY A 386 -32.03 -17.13 4.96
CA GLY A 386 -31.60 -18.04 3.89
C GLY A 386 -30.87 -19.28 4.42
N ALA A 387 -29.93 -19.08 5.35
CA ALA A 387 -29.17 -20.15 6.01
C ALA A 387 -30.07 -21.13 6.78
N LYS A 388 -31.15 -20.63 7.42
CA LYS A 388 -32.14 -21.44 8.13
C LYS A 388 -33.18 -22.10 7.20
N GLY A 389 -33.14 -21.81 5.90
CA GLY A 389 -34.13 -22.31 4.94
C GLY A 389 -35.52 -21.71 5.12
N LEU A 390 -35.62 -20.51 5.70
CA LEU A 390 -36.89 -19.80 5.81
C LEU A 390 -37.32 -19.25 4.45
N MET A 391 -38.63 -19.03 4.28
CA MET A 391 -39.16 -18.42 3.06
C MET A 391 -38.73 -16.96 2.95
N ILE A 392 -38.22 -16.59 1.77
CA ILE A 392 -37.75 -15.23 1.46
C ILE A 392 -38.64 -14.67 0.35
N HIS A 393 -39.21 -13.49 0.58
CA HIS A 393 -40.06 -12.83 -0.39
C HIS A 393 -39.31 -12.57 -1.71
N ASP A 394 -39.97 -12.81 -2.85
CA ASP A 394 -39.39 -12.69 -4.20
C ASP A 394 -38.17 -13.56 -4.49
N MET A 395 -38.05 -14.72 -3.81
CA MET A 395 -37.02 -15.71 -4.09
C MET A 395 -37.59 -17.13 -4.02
N GLU A 396 -37.17 -17.99 -4.95
CA GLU A 396 -37.44 -19.41 -4.85
C GLU A 396 -36.70 -20.04 -3.65
N PRO A 397 -37.22 -21.13 -3.07
CA PRO A 397 -36.53 -21.85 -2.01
C PRO A 397 -35.11 -22.23 -2.44
N LEU A 398 -34.14 -21.98 -1.55
CA LEU A 398 -32.73 -22.28 -1.82
C LEU A 398 -32.51 -23.80 -1.88
N SER A 399 -31.69 -24.24 -2.84
CA SER A 399 -31.16 -25.60 -2.84
C SER A 399 -30.22 -25.82 -1.64
N ASP A 400 -29.91 -27.08 -1.31
CA ASP A 400 -28.97 -27.37 -0.21
C ASP A 400 -27.58 -26.75 -0.44
N ALA A 401 -27.10 -26.75 -1.70
CA ALA A 401 -25.85 -26.09 -2.07
C ALA A 401 -25.95 -24.56 -1.87
N GLY A 402 -27.07 -23.95 -2.26
CA GLY A 402 -27.35 -22.53 -2.02
C GLY A 402 -27.42 -22.18 -0.55
N ARG A 403 -28.05 -23.03 0.26
CA ARG A 403 -28.11 -22.84 1.71
C ARG A 403 -26.73 -22.93 2.35
N ASN A 404 -25.91 -23.90 1.95
CA ASN A 404 -24.54 -24.05 2.45
C ASN A 404 -23.65 -22.86 2.06
N ALA A 405 -23.79 -22.35 0.83
CA ALA A 405 -23.11 -21.13 0.39
C ALA A 405 -23.47 -19.92 1.28
N VAL A 406 -24.77 -19.74 1.57
CA VAL A 406 -25.25 -18.67 2.46
C VAL A 406 -24.74 -18.86 3.89
N ILE A 407 -24.71 -20.08 4.42
CA ILE A 407 -24.12 -20.38 5.74
C ILE A 407 -22.65 -19.97 5.80
N CYS A 408 -21.87 -20.31 4.77
CA CYS A 408 -20.45 -19.96 4.69
C CYS A 408 -20.24 -18.43 4.70
N VAL A 409 -21.04 -17.70 3.91
CA VAL A 409 -20.97 -16.23 3.87
C VAL A 409 -21.40 -15.60 5.19
N CYS A 410 -22.50 -16.07 5.80
CA CYS A 410 -22.94 -15.63 7.14
C CYS A 410 -21.81 -15.76 8.15
N LYS A 411 -21.22 -16.96 8.24
CA LYS A 411 -20.16 -17.25 9.21
C LYS A 411 -18.94 -16.38 8.98
N THR A 412 -18.56 -16.17 7.72
CA THR A 412 -17.43 -15.30 7.37
C THR A 412 -17.65 -13.86 7.82
N LEU A 413 -18.86 -13.33 7.64
CA LEU A 413 -19.21 -11.99 8.12
C LEU A 413 -19.21 -11.91 9.65
N GLU A 414 -19.74 -12.93 10.33
CA GLU A 414 -19.69 -13.06 11.79
C GLU A 414 -18.24 -13.08 12.29
N ASP A 415 -17.36 -13.88 11.69
CA ASP A 415 -15.93 -13.95 12.03
C ASP A 415 -15.23 -12.59 11.85
N VAL A 416 -15.53 -11.86 10.76
CA VAL A 416 -15.00 -10.50 10.50
C VAL A 416 -15.46 -9.49 11.55
N MET A 417 -16.72 -9.59 11.98
CA MET A 417 -17.35 -8.73 12.97
C MET A 417 -16.85 -9.03 14.39
N ASP A 418 -16.72 -10.30 14.75
CA ASP A 418 -16.26 -10.76 16.07
C ASP A 418 -14.76 -10.51 16.26
N ALA A 419 -13.94 -10.66 15.22
CA ALA A 419 -12.53 -10.30 15.26
C ALA A 419 -12.32 -8.81 15.61
N LEU A 420 -13.23 -7.93 15.16
CA LEU A 420 -13.18 -6.50 15.51
C LEU A 420 -13.53 -6.27 16.99
N LEU A 421 -14.51 -6.99 17.52
CA LEU A 421 -14.86 -6.93 18.94
C LEU A 421 -13.69 -7.38 19.82
N ILE A 422 -13.00 -8.46 19.44
CA ILE A 422 -11.81 -8.94 20.15
C ILE A 422 -10.73 -7.85 20.14
N GLU A 423 -10.47 -7.21 19.00
CA GLU A 423 -9.45 -6.17 18.93
C GLU A 423 -9.82 -4.90 19.72
N LEU A 424 -11.09 -4.50 19.71
CA LEU A 424 -11.56 -3.38 20.54
C LEU A 424 -11.46 -3.71 22.05
N GLN A 425 -11.73 -4.95 22.44
CA GLN A 425 -11.52 -5.42 23.81
C GLN A 425 -10.03 -5.42 24.20
N ASN A 426 -9.12 -5.81 23.29
CA ASN A 426 -7.66 -5.71 23.50
C ASN A 426 -7.21 -4.26 23.74
N ARG A 427 -7.94 -3.29 23.18
CA ARG A 427 -7.74 -1.85 23.39
C ARG A 427 -8.47 -1.31 24.63
N HIS A 428 -8.99 -2.19 25.48
CA HIS A 428 -9.76 -1.86 26.68
C HIS A 428 -11.06 -1.08 26.41
N ILE A 429 -11.67 -1.29 25.23
CA ILE A 429 -12.95 -0.69 24.86
C ILE A 429 -14.03 -1.77 24.96
N SER A 430 -14.97 -1.58 25.90
CA SER A 430 -16.11 -2.48 26.08
C SER A 430 -17.28 -2.03 25.21
N LEU A 431 -17.78 -2.94 24.38
CA LEU A 431 -18.90 -2.70 23.46
C LEU A 431 -19.90 -3.84 23.58
N ALA A 432 -21.16 -3.55 23.24
CA ALA A 432 -22.18 -4.59 23.16
C ALA A 432 -21.90 -5.51 21.96
N ALA A 433 -22.16 -6.81 22.14
CA ALA A 433 -22.21 -7.75 21.03
C ALA A 433 -23.26 -7.31 20.01
N TYR A 434 -23.05 -7.66 18.74
CA TYR A 434 -24.03 -7.36 17.70
C TYR A 434 -25.34 -8.08 18.02
N PRO A 435 -26.49 -7.38 18.01
CA PRO A 435 -27.74 -7.97 18.45
C PRO A 435 -28.19 -9.08 17.50
N ASP A 436 -28.48 -10.25 18.06
CA ASP A 436 -29.01 -11.39 17.33
C ASP A 436 -30.35 -11.05 16.68
N SER A 437 -30.43 -11.18 15.35
CA SER A 437 -31.69 -11.08 14.62
C SER A 437 -32.50 -12.37 14.72
N SER A 438 -33.02 -12.65 15.91
CA SER A 438 -34.06 -13.66 16.09
C SER A 438 -35.45 -13.04 15.83
N GLN A 439 -36.35 -13.85 15.24
CA GLN A 439 -37.78 -13.60 15.03
C GLN A 439 -38.15 -12.86 13.73
N ASP A 440 -38.33 -13.59 12.64
CA ASP A 440 -39.46 -13.43 11.70
C ASP A 440 -39.56 -14.70 10.83
N THR A 441 -40.78 -15.18 10.58
CA THR A 441 -41.04 -16.39 9.79
C THR A 441 -40.92 -16.16 8.28
N ILE A 442 -41.00 -14.91 7.82
CA ILE A 442 -40.84 -14.52 6.41
C ILE A 442 -39.93 -13.30 6.34
N ALA A 443 -38.74 -13.46 5.76
CA ALA A 443 -37.86 -12.34 5.48
C ALA A 443 -38.36 -11.60 4.23
N LYS A 444 -38.58 -10.29 4.38
CA LYS A 444 -38.90 -9.39 3.26
C LYS A 444 -37.69 -8.50 2.99
N PRO A 445 -36.65 -8.96 2.28
CA PRO A 445 -35.47 -8.17 2.00
C PRO A 445 -35.77 -7.05 0.99
N GLY A 446 -35.12 -5.90 1.16
CA GLY A 446 -35.07 -4.87 0.13
C GLY A 446 -34.26 -5.34 -1.09
N SER A 447 -34.47 -4.68 -2.23
CA SER A 447 -33.88 -5.06 -3.52
C SER A 447 -32.37 -5.37 -3.48
N ARG A 448 -31.58 -4.55 -2.75
CA ARG A 448 -30.12 -4.73 -2.65
C ARG A 448 -29.71 -6.01 -1.92
N ASN A 449 -30.36 -6.30 -0.79
CA ASN A 449 -30.07 -7.51 -0.01
C ASN A 449 -30.57 -8.76 -0.72
N LEU A 450 -31.70 -8.66 -1.44
CA LEU A 450 -32.19 -9.74 -2.28
C LEU A 450 -31.24 -10.03 -3.46
N GLN A 451 -30.70 -8.98 -4.10
CA GLN A 451 -29.69 -9.12 -5.15
C GLN A 451 -28.40 -9.75 -4.62
N ALA A 452 -27.95 -9.33 -3.43
CA ALA A 452 -26.78 -9.92 -2.78
C ALA A 452 -26.97 -11.40 -2.47
N LEU A 453 -28.15 -11.78 -1.96
CA LEU A 453 -28.48 -13.17 -1.72
C LEU A 453 -28.50 -14.00 -3.02
N ARG A 454 -29.11 -13.49 -4.09
CA ARG A 454 -29.08 -14.14 -5.41
C ARG A 454 -27.66 -14.31 -5.94
N ARG A 455 -26.81 -13.30 -5.76
CA ARG A 455 -25.40 -13.33 -6.15
C ARG A 455 -24.62 -14.37 -5.35
N ILE A 456 -24.82 -14.46 -4.03
CA ILE A 456 -24.20 -15.50 -3.21
C ILE A 456 -24.54 -16.88 -3.77
N VAL A 457 -25.82 -17.11 -4.08
CA VAL A 457 -26.27 -18.39 -4.62
C VAL A 457 -25.62 -18.64 -5.99
N ALA A 458 -25.57 -17.65 -6.88
CA ALA A 458 -24.96 -17.81 -8.19
C ALA A 458 -23.45 -18.10 -8.13
N LEU A 459 -22.71 -17.44 -7.23
CA LEU A 459 -21.24 -17.50 -7.19
C LEU A 459 -20.71 -18.64 -6.32
N TYR A 460 -21.32 -18.86 -5.16
CA TYR A 460 -20.76 -19.74 -4.13
C TYR A 460 -21.49 -21.08 -3.98
N SER A 461 -22.61 -21.30 -4.69
CA SER A 461 -23.32 -22.60 -4.67
C SER A 461 -22.76 -23.62 -5.65
N SER A 462 -21.72 -23.27 -6.42
CA SER A 462 -21.07 -24.25 -7.30
C SER A 462 -20.59 -25.42 -6.45
N PRO A 463 -20.88 -26.68 -6.84
CA PRO A 463 -20.31 -27.83 -6.17
C PRO A 463 -18.79 -27.66 -6.20
N VAL A 464 -18.13 -27.99 -5.08
CA VAL A 464 -16.68 -28.11 -5.00
C VAL A 464 -16.22 -28.75 -6.30
N ARG A 465 -15.53 -27.97 -7.16
CA ARG A 465 -15.04 -28.48 -8.45
C ARG A 465 -14.34 -29.78 -8.13
N GLU A 466 -14.87 -30.89 -8.65
CA GLU A 466 -14.25 -32.20 -8.47
C GLU A 466 -12.76 -32.02 -8.80
N LYS A 467 -11.90 -32.43 -7.88
CA LYS A 467 -10.46 -32.44 -8.10
C LYS A 467 -10.22 -33.03 -9.48
N ASN A 468 -9.71 -32.22 -10.39
CA ASN A 468 -9.53 -32.63 -11.77
C ASN A 468 -8.39 -33.66 -11.76
N SER A 469 -8.75 -34.94 -11.70
CA SER A 469 -7.83 -36.07 -11.55
C SER A 469 -6.76 -36.09 -12.64
N ARG A 470 -7.09 -35.62 -13.85
CA ARG A 470 -6.13 -35.44 -14.95
C ARG A 470 -5.05 -34.42 -14.63
N LEU A 471 -5.38 -33.37 -13.89
CA LEU A 471 -4.46 -32.29 -13.52
C LEU A 471 -3.52 -32.75 -12.39
N GLU A 472 -4.03 -33.53 -11.42
CA GLU A 472 -3.19 -34.21 -10.41
C GLU A 472 -2.27 -35.28 -11.05
N GLU A 473 -2.75 -36.03 -12.06
CA GLU A 473 -1.91 -36.97 -12.82
C GLU A 473 -0.80 -36.26 -13.62
N LEU A 474 -1.10 -35.06 -14.16
CA LEU A 474 -0.15 -34.26 -14.91
C LEU A 474 0.94 -33.68 -13.99
N PHE A 475 0.57 -33.23 -12.79
CA PHE A 475 1.54 -32.81 -11.77
C PHE A 475 2.41 -33.98 -11.29
N LYS A 476 1.82 -35.15 -11.02
CA LYS A 476 2.58 -36.36 -10.67
C LYS A 476 3.55 -36.77 -11.78
N SER A 477 3.14 -36.62 -13.04
CA SER A 477 4.00 -36.94 -14.19
C SER A 477 5.16 -35.97 -14.32
N LEU A 478 4.94 -34.68 -14.03
CA LEU A 478 5.98 -33.65 -14.00
C LEU A 478 6.97 -33.85 -12.85
N GLU A 479 6.49 -34.19 -11.65
CA GLU A 479 7.33 -34.53 -10.50
C GLU A 479 8.19 -35.78 -10.77
N GLN A 480 7.61 -36.80 -11.40
CA GLN A 480 8.35 -38.00 -11.81
C GLN A 480 9.40 -37.68 -12.89
N LEU A 481 9.10 -36.79 -13.83
CA LEU A 481 10.06 -36.33 -14.82
C LEU A 481 11.22 -35.56 -14.19
N GLN A 482 10.96 -34.67 -13.22
CA GLN A 482 12.01 -33.98 -12.46
C GLN A 482 12.89 -34.94 -11.66
N LEU A 483 12.28 -35.90 -10.96
CA LEU A 483 13.01 -36.93 -10.21
C LEU A 483 13.83 -37.86 -11.13
N SER A 484 13.36 -38.12 -12.35
CA SER A 484 14.09 -38.92 -13.35
C SER A 484 15.20 -38.14 -14.08
N ALA A 485 15.13 -36.82 -14.08
CA ALA A 485 16.08 -35.93 -14.75
C ALA A 485 17.30 -35.56 -13.86
N GLY A 486 17.33 -35.97 -12.60
CA GLY A 486 18.49 -35.78 -11.72
C GLY A 486 18.84 -34.31 -11.47
N LEU A 487 17.83 -33.47 -11.17
CA LEU A 487 18.00 -32.17 -10.53
C LEU A 487 17.58 -32.23 -9.08
#